data_AF-A0A949V5V0-F1
#
_entry.id   AF-A0A949V5V0-F1
#
_cell.length_a   1.000
_cell.length_b   1.000
_cell.length_c   1.000
_cell.angle_alpha   90.00
_cell.angle_beta   90.00
_cell.angle_gamma   90.00
#
_symmetry.space_group_name_H-M   'P 1'
#
loop_
_entity.id
_entity.type
_entity.pdbx_description
1 polymer ?
#
loop_
_entity_poly.entity_id
_entity_poly.type
_entity_poly.pdbx_seq_one_letter_code
_entity_poly.pdbx_strand_id
1 'polypeptide(L)'
;MGRGASDCADAGGCFQLTNQSDIRAFLEQDKPDQLYLAEACVHVMNLDQATYNAVTIPMQSHSNVGSGEDITIKELALIITKVIGDEGSISFDPAKPDETPGKLMDSTRLNNLGWRARVSLEEGLRRAYSDFLNNCVR
;
A
#
# COMPACT_ATOMS: atom_id res chain seq x y z
N MET A 1 -2.50 25.75 41.99
CA MET A 1 -3.45 24.62 42.02
C MET A 1 -3.72 24.17 40.58
N GLY A 2 -2.99 23.16 40.11
CA GLY A 2 -3.25 22.53 38.82
C GLY A 2 -4.50 21.65 38.93
N ARG A 3 -5.43 21.78 37.98
CA ARG A 3 -6.54 20.84 37.85
C ARG A 3 -5.96 19.54 37.31
N GLY A 4 -6.10 18.47 38.10
CA GLY A 4 -5.76 17.13 37.68
C GLY A 4 -6.71 16.68 36.57
N ALA A 5 -6.12 16.17 35.49
CA ALA A 5 -6.84 15.34 34.53
C ALA A 5 -6.86 13.92 35.11
N SER A 6 -7.85 13.67 35.97
CA SER A 6 -8.41 12.34 36.15
C SER A 6 -9.58 12.19 35.17
N ASP A 7 -9.79 10.97 34.72
CA ASP A 7 -10.91 10.49 33.89
C ASP A 7 -10.76 10.65 32.38
N CYS A 8 -10.05 9.68 31.80
CA CYS A 8 -10.53 8.97 30.59
C CYS A 8 -10.11 7.49 30.74
N ALA A 9 -10.90 6.73 31.50
CA ALA A 9 -10.87 5.28 31.47
C ALA A 9 -11.95 4.82 30.49
N ASP A 10 -11.64 4.86 29.19
CA ASP A 10 -12.48 4.25 28.16
C ASP A 10 -11.83 2.95 27.67
N ALA A 11 -12.69 1.93 27.52
CA ALA A 11 -12.35 0.53 27.28
C ALA A 11 -11.74 0.27 25.88
N GLY A 12 -10.50 0.70 25.68
CA GLY A 12 -9.61 0.29 24.62
C GLY A 12 -8.19 0.30 25.16
N GLY A 13 -7.48 -0.83 25.07
CA GLY A 13 -6.12 -0.97 25.60
C GLY A 13 -5.22 0.20 25.20
N CYS A 14 -4.34 0.59 26.11
CA CYS A 14 -3.40 1.70 25.93
C CYS A 14 -2.57 1.50 24.66
N PHE A 15 -2.99 2.10 23.54
CA PHE A 15 -2.29 2.00 22.27
C PHE A 15 -1.00 2.80 22.36
N GLN A 16 0.11 2.10 22.58
CA GLN A 16 1.43 2.71 22.64
C GLN A 16 2.03 2.74 21.24
N LEU A 17 2.19 3.94 20.67
CA LEU A 17 2.85 4.17 19.38
C LEU A 17 4.31 3.68 19.33
N THR A 18 4.90 3.37 20.48
CA THR A 18 6.25 2.79 20.60
C THR A 18 6.25 1.28 20.80
N ASN A 19 5.08 0.66 20.96
CA ASN A 19 4.93 -0.78 21.13
C ASN A 19 4.55 -1.45 19.81
N GLN A 20 5.44 -2.30 19.32
CA GLN A 20 5.31 -2.97 18.03
C GLN A 20 4.12 -3.94 17.95
N SER A 21 3.73 -4.59 19.06
CA SER A 21 2.55 -5.46 19.07
C SER A 21 1.27 -4.65 18.92
N ASP A 22 1.24 -3.48 19.53
CA ASP A 22 0.04 -2.64 19.57
C ASP A 22 -0.16 -1.97 18.20
N ILE A 23 0.91 -1.46 17.59
CA ILE A 23 0.88 -0.94 16.21
C ILE A 23 0.43 -2.02 15.23
N ARG A 24 1.00 -3.24 15.31
CA ARG A 24 0.59 -4.34 14.42
C ARG A 24 -0.88 -4.72 14.63
N ALA A 25 -1.31 -4.87 15.88
CA ALA A 25 -2.70 -5.20 16.19
C ALA A 25 -3.68 -4.13 15.70
N PHE A 26 -3.33 -2.85 15.85
CA PHE A 26 -4.12 -1.74 15.31
C PHE A 26 -4.20 -1.76 13.78
N LEU A 27 -3.05 -1.92 13.11
CA LEU A 27 -3.00 -2.04 11.64
C LEU A 27 -3.82 -3.24 11.14
N GLU A 28 -3.81 -4.36 11.87
CA GLU A 28 -4.58 -5.56 11.55
C GLU A 28 -6.07 -5.42 11.83
N GLN A 29 -6.46 -4.58 12.80
CA GLN A 29 -7.86 -4.37 13.16
C GLN A 29 -8.57 -3.37 12.22
N ASP A 30 -7.85 -2.38 11.67
CA ASP A 30 -8.43 -1.27 10.89
C ASP A 30 -8.47 -1.53 9.36
N LYS A 31 -8.56 -2.79 8.95
CA LYS A 31 -8.40 -3.34 7.58
C LYS A 31 -6.92 -3.47 7.18
N PRO A 32 -6.28 -4.64 7.48
CA PRO A 32 -4.85 -4.87 7.30
C PRO A 32 -4.33 -4.63 5.88
N ASP A 33 -5.25 -4.67 4.92
CA ASP A 33 -5.00 -4.64 3.50
C ASP A 33 -5.08 -3.24 2.89
N GLN A 34 -5.36 -2.19 3.68
CA GLN A 34 -5.47 -0.81 3.20
C GLN A 34 -4.30 0.09 3.64
N LEU A 35 -3.39 -0.37 4.51
CA LEU A 35 -2.33 0.47 5.10
C LEU A 35 -0.89 0.15 4.63
N TYR A 36 -0.71 -0.11 3.34
CA TYR A 36 0.60 -0.44 2.75
C TYR A 36 1.70 0.58 3.03
N LEU A 37 1.36 1.88 2.96
CA LEU A 37 2.34 2.94 3.19
C LEU A 37 2.78 2.98 4.66
N ALA A 38 1.84 2.85 5.59
CA ALA A 38 2.16 2.83 7.02
C ALA A 38 3.00 1.61 7.39
N GLU A 39 2.64 0.43 6.86
CA GLU A 39 3.42 -0.80 7.06
C GLU A 39 4.85 -0.65 6.52
N ALA A 40 5.02 -0.09 5.31
CA ALA A 40 6.34 0.15 4.72
C ALA A 40 7.17 1.13 5.55
N CYS A 41 6.56 2.21 6.05
CA CYS A 41 7.23 3.16 6.93
C CYS A 41 7.68 2.50 8.24
N VAL A 42 6.82 1.72 8.88
CA VAL A 42 7.14 0.97 10.11
C VAL A 42 8.23 -0.08 9.86
N HIS A 43 8.22 -0.73 8.70
CA HIS A 43 9.27 -1.67 8.30
C HIS A 43 10.64 -0.99 8.27
N VAL A 44 10.75 0.15 7.57
CA VAL A 44 12.02 0.89 7.46
C VAL A 44 12.47 1.44 8.81
N MET A 45 11.55 1.98 9.62
CA MET A 45 11.86 2.52 10.95
C MET A 45 12.42 1.47 11.92
N ASN A 46 12.12 0.19 11.70
CA ASN A 46 12.57 -0.92 12.54
C ASN A 46 13.88 -1.58 12.08
N LEU A 47 14.48 -1.11 10.98
CA LEU A 47 15.78 -1.60 10.55
C LEU A 47 16.88 -1.11 11.50
N ASP A 48 17.88 -1.95 11.75
CA ASP A 48 19.09 -1.47 12.40
C ASP A 48 19.84 -0.50 11.50
N GLN A 49 20.62 0.38 12.12
CA GLN A 49 21.34 1.43 11.41
C GLN A 49 22.31 0.88 10.35
N ALA A 50 22.92 -0.28 10.57
CA ALA A 50 23.85 -0.87 9.62
C ALA A 50 23.10 -1.36 8.36
N THR A 51 21.97 -2.04 8.54
CA THR A 51 21.10 -2.47 7.43
C THR A 51 20.54 -1.30 6.64
N TYR A 52 20.07 -0.24 7.32
CA TYR A 52 19.58 0.96 6.64
C TYR A 52 20.68 1.69 5.85
N ASN A 53 21.87 1.83 6.44
CA ASN A 53 23.01 2.48 5.78
C ASN A 53 23.58 1.65 4.63
N ALA A 54 23.38 0.33 4.62
CA ALA A 54 23.83 -0.53 3.53
C ALA A 54 23.09 -0.27 2.21
N VAL A 55 21.87 0.30 2.27
CA VAL A 55 21.01 0.53 1.10
C VAL A 55 20.73 2.01 0.82
N THR A 56 21.26 2.91 1.63
CA THR A 56 21.13 4.37 1.48
C THR A 56 22.49 5.04 1.46
N ILE A 57 22.58 6.19 0.81
CA ILE A 57 23.79 7.05 0.84
C ILE A 57 23.37 8.46 1.27
N PRO A 58 24.31 9.26 1.81
CA PRO A 58 24.02 10.66 2.13
C PRO A 58 23.38 11.37 0.94
N MET A 59 22.29 12.10 1.21
CA MET A 59 21.50 12.82 0.20
C MET A 59 20.72 11.95 -0.81
N GLN A 60 20.70 10.61 -0.68
CA GLN A 60 19.82 9.71 -1.44
C GLN A 60 19.18 8.63 -0.55
N SER A 61 18.42 9.08 0.45
CA SER A 61 17.74 8.24 1.44
C SER A 61 16.27 7.93 1.11
N HIS A 62 15.72 8.51 0.04
CA HIS A 62 14.35 8.24 -0.39
C HIS A 62 14.18 6.77 -0.79
N SER A 63 13.08 6.17 -0.34
CA SER A 63 12.71 4.79 -0.64
C SER A 63 11.33 4.78 -1.27
N ASN A 64 11.24 4.28 -2.49
CA ASN A 64 9.97 4.15 -3.18
C ASN A 64 9.20 2.95 -2.63
N VAL A 65 7.90 3.14 -2.41
CA VAL A 65 6.99 2.08 -1.95
C VAL A 65 6.11 1.67 -3.12
N GLY A 66 6.24 0.43 -3.58
CA GLY A 66 5.48 -0.12 -4.69
C GLY A 66 5.62 -1.64 -4.79
N SER A 67 4.80 -2.27 -5.62
CA SER A 67 4.84 -3.73 -5.84
C SER A 67 6.15 -4.21 -6.50
N GLY A 68 6.80 -3.35 -7.27
CA GLY A 68 7.95 -3.72 -8.11
C GLY A 68 7.54 -4.53 -9.35
N GLU A 69 6.24 -4.58 -9.64
CA GLU A 69 5.66 -5.22 -10.82
C GLU A 69 5.01 -4.17 -11.70
N ASP A 70 5.28 -4.23 -12.99
CA ASP A 70 4.68 -3.39 -14.02
C ASP A 70 3.87 -4.25 -14.98
N ILE A 71 2.78 -3.69 -15.48
CA ILE A 71 1.94 -4.32 -16.51
C ILE A 71 1.57 -3.32 -17.59
N THR A 72 1.26 -3.83 -18.77
CA THR A 72 0.75 -3.03 -19.89
C THR A 72 -0.71 -2.62 -19.66
N ILE A 73 -1.15 -1.56 -20.35
CA ILE A 73 -2.55 -1.14 -20.36
C ILE A 73 -3.47 -2.28 -20.83
N LYS A 74 -3.00 -3.09 -21.79
CA LYS A 74 -3.75 -4.24 -22.30
C LYS A 74 -3.97 -5.30 -21.22
N GLU A 75 -2.92 -5.66 -20.48
CA GLU A 75 -3.02 -6.62 -19.37
C GLU A 75 -3.94 -6.10 -18.27
N LEU A 76 -3.82 -4.82 -17.91
CA LEU A 76 -4.70 -4.19 -16.92
C LEU A 76 -6.17 -4.29 -17.34
N ALA A 77 -6.47 -3.96 -18.59
CA ALA A 77 -7.83 -4.01 -19.12
C ALA A 77 -8.42 -5.43 -19.05
N LEU A 78 -7.63 -6.45 -19.39
CA LEU A 78 -8.04 -7.86 -19.29
C LEU A 78 -8.32 -8.29 -17.84
N ILE A 79 -7.49 -7.86 -16.89
CA ILE A 79 -7.71 -8.15 -15.45
C ILE A 79 -9.00 -7.49 -14.97
N ILE A 80 -9.24 -6.22 -15.36
CA ILE A 80 -10.47 -5.51 -15.01
C ILE A 80 -11.70 -6.25 -15.55
N THR A 81 -11.70 -6.64 -16.83
CA THR A 81 -12.81 -7.41 -17.45
C THR A 81 -13.11 -8.70 -16.67
N LYS A 82 -12.07 -9.43 -16.26
CA LYS A 82 -12.20 -10.62 -15.42
C LYS A 82 -12.80 -10.30 -14.04
N VAL A 83 -12.40 -9.19 -13.42
CA VAL A 83 -12.88 -8.77 -12.10
C VAL A 83 -14.36 -8.37 -12.14
N ILE A 84 -14.80 -7.65 -13.18
CA ILE A 84 -16.21 -7.23 -13.33
C ILE A 84 -17.13 -8.37 -13.78
N GLY A 85 -16.57 -9.46 -14.30
CA GLY A 85 -17.35 -10.59 -14.83
C GLY A 85 -18.07 -10.27 -16.14
N ASP A 86 -17.56 -9.30 -16.91
CA ASP A 86 -18.09 -8.93 -18.23
C ASP A 86 -17.38 -9.75 -19.31
N GLU A 87 -18.12 -10.19 -20.32
CA GLU A 87 -17.61 -10.93 -21.48
C GLU A 87 -17.47 -10.02 -22.73
N GLY A 88 -17.64 -8.71 -22.56
CA GLY A 88 -17.45 -7.72 -23.62
C GLY A 88 -16.05 -7.76 -24.26
N SER A 89 -15.98 -7.37 -25.54
CA SER A 89 -14.71 -7.28 -26.26
C SER A 89 -14.02 -5.93 -26.02
N ILE A 90 -12.72 -5.97 -25.75
CA ILE A 90 -11.89 -4.77 -25.58
C ILE A 90 -11.32 -4.38 -26.96
N SER A 91 -11.66 -3.18 -27.44
CA SER A 91 -11.08 -2.61 -28.65
C SER A 91 -10.08 -1.51 -28.28
N PHE A 92 -8.88 -1.59 -28.86
CA PHE A 92 -7.84 -0.57 -28.70
C PHE A 92 -7.78 0.26 -29.98
N ASP A 93 -7.81 1.58 -29.84
CA ASP A 93 -7.77 2.52 -30.96
C ASP A 93 -6.31 2.91 -31.28
N PRO A 94 -5.71 2.39 -32.37
CA PRO A 94 -4.32 2.66 -32.71
C PRO A 94 -4.10 4.07 -33.28
N ALA A 95 -5.17 4.83 -33.59
CA ALA A 95 -5.04 6.20 -34.04
C ALA A 95 -4.71 7.17 -32.88
N LYS A 96 -4.90 6.73 -31.64
CA LYS A 96 -4.52 7.50 -30.45
C LYS A 96 -3.03 7.27 -30.16
N PRO A 97 -2.25 8.35 -29.95
CA PRO A 97 -0.84 8.20 -29.62
C PRO A 97 -0.69 7.55 -28.25
N ASP A 98 0.19 6.55 -28.15
CA ASP A 98 0.67 6.10 -26.86
C ASP A 98 1.36 7.25 -26.14
N GLU A 99 1.13 7.36 -24.83
CA GLU A 99 1.86 8.32 -24.01
C GLU A 99 3.34 7.96 -23.91
N THR A 100 4.14 8.85 -23.32
CA THR A 100 5.58 8.61 -23.14
C THR A 100 5.81 7.28 -22.41
N PRO A 101 6.81 6.45 -22.81
CA PRO A 101 7.14 5.19 -22.13
C PRO A 101 7.20 5.41 -20.61
N GLY A 102 6.50 4.55 -19.87
CA GLY A 102 6.02 4.80 -18.52
C GLY A 102 7.04 5.37 -17.54
N LYS A 103 6.56 6.23 -16.64
CA LYS A 103 7.33 6.73 -15.49
C LYS A 103 7.45 5.61 -14.45
N LEU A 104 8.43 4.73 -14.65
CA LEU A 104 8.66 3.58 -13.78
C LEU A 104 9.22 4.01 -12.43
N MET A 105 8.60 3.51 -11.35
CA MET A 105 9.04 3.75 -9.99
C MET A 105 9.83 2.54 -9.49
N ASP A 106 11.15 2.68 -9.34
CA ASP A 106 12.01 1.61 -8.83
C ASP A 106 11.86 1.44 -7.31
N SER A 107 11.24 0.34 -6.89
CA SER A 107 11.07 -0.06 -5.48
C SER A 107 12.07 -1.14 -5.02
N THR A 108 13.07 -1.47 -5.84
CA THR A 108 14.06 -2.53 -5.59
C THR A 108 14.76 -2.36 -4.25
N ARG A 109 15.06 -1.12 -3.85
CA ARG A 109 15.69 -0.83 -2.55
C ARG A 109 14.86 -1.35 -1.38
N LEU A 110 13.58 -0.98 -1.32
CA LEU A 110 12.68 -1.38 -0.25
C LEU A 110 12.43 -2.90 -0.30
N ASN A 111 12.34 -3.44 -1.51
CA ASN A 111 12.18 -4.86 -1.74
C ASN A 111 13.40 -5.65 -1.22
N ASN A 112 14.62 -5.17 -1.42
CA ASN A 112 15.83 -5.82 -0.91
C ASN A 112 15.93 -5.80 0.62
N LEU A 113 15.23 -4.86 1.28
CA LEU A 113 15.08 -4.81 2.74
C LEU A 113 14.05 -5.82 3.27
N GLY A 114 13.48 -6.67 2.43
CA GLY A 114 12.55 -7.72 2.81
C GLY A 114 11.09 -7.29 2.89
N TRP A 115 10.77 -6.02 2.58
CA TRP A 115 9.38 -5.60 2.45
C TRP A 115 8.81 -6.06 1.10
N ARG A 116 7.53 -6.46 1.09
CA ARG A 116 6.80 -6.87 -0.11
C ARG A 116 5.34 -6.43 0.02
N ALA A 117 4.76 -5.97 -1.09
CA ALA A 117 3.31 -5.81 -1.18
C ALA A 117 2.64 -7.18 -1.04
N ARG A 118 1.58 -7.25 -0.24
CA ARG A 118 0.88 -8.51 0.09
C ARG A 118 -0.34 -8.78 -0.80
N VAL A 119 -0.95 -7.74 -1.35
CA VAL A 119 -2.11 -7.83 -2.24
C VAL A 119 -1.63 -7.71 -3.68
N SER A 120 -2.02 -8.67 -4.50
CA SER A 120 -1.81 -8.63 -5.94
C SER A 120 -2.75 -7.61 -6.58
N LEU A 121 -2.39 -7.13 -7.77
CA LEU A 121 -3.23 -6.17 -8.50
C LEU A 121 -4.66 -6.70 -8.73
N GLU A 122 -4.83 -7.96 -9.14
CA GLU A 122 -6.15 -8.56 -9.37
C GLU A 122 -7.00 -8.56 -8.08
N GLU A 123 -6.40 -8.92 -6.94
CA GLU A 123 -7.10 -8.94 -5.68
C GLU A 123 -7.45 -7.52 -5.20
N GLY A 124 -6.54 -6.56 -5.36
CA GLY A 124 -6.81 -5.15 -5.09
C GLY A 124 -7.95 -4.59 -5.93
N LEU A 125 -7.97 -4.91 -7.23
CA LEU A 125 -9.05 -4.53 -8.15
C LEU A 125 -10.39 -5.13 -7.75
N ARG A 126 -10.43 -6.41 -7.36
CA ARG A 126 -11.65 -7.09 -6.90
C ARG A 126 -12.24 -6.39 -5.67
N ARG A 127 -11.39 -5.99 -4.73
CA ARG A 127 -11.80 -5.25 -3.53
C ARG A 127 -12.30 -3.86 -3.86
N ALA A 128 -11.57 -3.11 -4.69
CA ALA A 128 -11.97 -1.79 -5.12
C ALA A 128 -13.32 -1.81 -5.86
N TYR A 129 -13.54 -2.81 -6.72
CA TYR A 129 -14.83 -2.98 -7.40
C TYR A 129 -15.96 -3.35 -6.45
N SER A 130 -15.71 -4.27 -5.52
CA SER A 130 -16.69 -4.62 -4.47
C SER A 130 -17.04 -3.41 -3.60
N ASP A 131 -16.06 -2.62 -3.20
CA ASP A 131 -16.26 -1.38 -2.44
C ASP A 131 -17.10 -0.38 -3.24
N PHE A 132 -16.78 -0.17 -4.52
CA PHE A 132 -17.57 0.68 -5.42
C PHE A 132 -19.05 0.29 -5.47
N LEU A 133 -19.36 -1.02 -5.55
CA LEU A 133 -20.74 -1.51 -5.57
C LEU A 133 -21.47 -1.32 -4.23
N ASN A 134 -20.77 -1.47 -3.11
CA ASN A 134 -21.36 -1.46 -1.77
C ASN A 134 -21.43 -0.05 -1.14
N ASN A 135 -20.49 0.82 -1.49
CA ASN A 135 -20.31 2.15 -0.90
C ASN A 135 -20.57 3.27 -1.91
N CYS A 136 -21.35 3.00 -2.96
CA CYS A 136 -21.84 4.04 -3.86
C CYS A 136 -22.45 5.19 -3.04
N VAL A 137 -21.71 6.31 -2.94
CA VAL A 137 -22.19 7.56 -2.38
C VAL A 137 -23.42 7.95 -3.21
N ARG A 138 -24.60 7.78 -2.60
CA ARG A 138 -25.82 8.46 -3.01
C ARG A 138 -25.92 9.77 -2.24
#